data_AF-A0A2H9LVQ3-F1
#
_entry.id   AF-A0A2H9LVQ3-F1
#
_cell.length_a   1.000
_cell.length_b   1.000
_cell.length_c   1.000
_cell.angle_alpha   90.00
_cell.angle_beta   90.00
_cell.angle_gamma   90.00
#
_symmetry.space_group_name_H-M   'P 1'
#
loop_
_entity.id
_entity.type
_entity.pdbx_description
1 polymer ?
#
loop_
_entity_poly.entity_id
_entity_poly.type
_entity_poly.pdbx_seq_one_letter_code
_entity_poly.pdbx_strand_id
1 'polypeptide(L)'
;MLKIKKISEMIGMKVFTDSGEFFGEIEEANLLDNKIESWRMRVARESNVSSFLGGARGIIVPHQFVKSVGDVVIISKAAIPSASSEESDEII
;
A
#
# COMPACT_ATOMS: atom_id res chain seq x y z
N MET A 1 -6.36 -21.20 13.16
CA MET A 1 -5.54 -20.56 14.21
C MET A 1 -5.37 -19.09 13.83
N LEU A 2 -5.72 -18.15 14.70
CA LEU A 2 -5.53 -16.72 14.45
C LEU A 2 -4.02 -16.43 14.42
N LYS A 3 -3.50 -15.97 13.28
CA LYS A 3 -2.12 -15.49 13.17
C LYS A 3 -2.09 -14.05 13.72
N ILE A 4 -1.55 -13.89 14.91
CA ILE A 4 -1.35 -12.57 15.53
C ILE A 4 0.10 -12.17 15.28
N LYS A 5 0.31 -10.96 14.77
CA LYS A 5 1.64 -10.33 14.66
C LYS A 5 1.68 -9.08 15.52
N LYS A 6 2.85 -8.81 16.12
CA LYS A 6 3.11 -7.52 16.77
C LYS A 6 3.29 -6.45 15.70
N ILE A 7 2.91 -5.21 16.01
CA ILE A 7 3.11 -4.07 15.11
C ILE A 7 4.60 -3.90 14.76
N SER A 8 5.50 -4.16 15.71
CA SER A 8 6.94 -4.11 15.48
C SER A 8 7.43 -5.09 14.40
N GLU A 9 6.74 -6.21 14.20
CA GLU A 9 7.07 -7.21 13.17
C GLU A 9 6.53 -6.82 11.79
N MET A 10 5.68 -5.78 11.71
CA MET A 10 5.13 -5.29 10.45
C MET A 10 6.09 -4.31 9.76
N ILE A 11 6.95 -3.64 10.52
CA ILE A 11 7.89 -2.66 9.99
C ILE A 11 8.93 -3.37 9.11
N GLY A 12 9.15 -2.85 7.90
CA GLY A 12 10.01 -3.45 6.89
C GLY A 12 9.38 -4.61 6.12
N MET A 13 8.14 -5.01 6.42
CA MET A 13 7.46 -6.04 5.63
C MET A 13 7.21 -5.56 4.21
N LYS A 14 7.48 -6.46 3.25
CA LYS A 14 7.19 -6.24 1.84
C LYS A 14 5.68 -6.24 1.60
N VAL A 15 5.22 -5.23 0.87
CA VAL A 15 3.84 -5.02 0.48
C VAL A 15 3.68 -5.27 -1.01
N PHE A 16 2.68 -6.06 -1.36
CA PHE A 16 2.27 -6.33 -2.73
C PHE A 16 0.80 -5.96 -2.93
N THR A 17 0.43 -5.64 -4.15
CA THR A 17 -0.97 -5.48 -4.53
C THR A 17 -1.63 -6.85 -4.72
N ASP A 18 -2.95 -6.86 -4.75
CA ASP A 18 -3.76 -8.01 -5.16
C ASP A 18 -3.66 -8.35 -6.65
N SER A 19 -3.05 -7.48 -7.47
CA SER A 19 -2.58 -7.79 -8.83
C SER A 19 -1.20 -8.47 -8.87
N GLY A 20 -0.54 -8.67 -7.71
CA GLY A 20 0.78 -9.29 -7.62
C GLY A 20 1.96 -8.34 -7.85
N GLU A 21 1.73 -7.03 -7.89
CA GLU A 21 2.78 -6.04 -8.12
C GLU A 21 3.46 -5.67 -6.79
N PHE A 22 4.79 -5.59 -6.79
CA PHE A 22 5.51 -5.10 -5.62
C PHE A 22 5.26 -3.61 -5.43
N PHE A 23 4.74 -3.24 -4.26
CA PHE A 23 4.40 -1.86 -3.92
C PHE A 23 5.54 -1.19 -3.17
N GLY A 24 6.08 -1.86 -2.15
CA GLY A 24 7.10 -1.29 -1.29
C GLY A 24 7.16 -1.95 0.08
N GLU A 25 7.47 -1.16 1.11
CA GLU A 25 7.68 -1.65 2.47
C GLU A 25 6.93 -0.79 3.48
N ILE A 26 6.43 -1.41 4.56
CA ILE A 26 5.84 -0.68 5.68
C ILE A 26 6.93 0.05 6.46
N GLU A 27 6.78 1.35 6.67
CA GLU A 27 7.67 2.15 7.51
C GLU A 27 7.08 2.44 8.89
N GLU A 28 5.78 2.71 8.96
CA GLU A 28 5.13 3.11 10.21
C GLU A 28 3.68 2.64 10.28
N ALA A 29 3.15 2.52 11.50
CA ALA A 29 1.74 2.30 11.76
C ALA A 29 1.14 3.53 12.43
N ASN A 30 0.06 4.07 11.87
CA ASN A 30 -0.73 5.11 12.51
C ASN A 30 -1.81 4.45 13.37
N LEU A 31 -1.89 4.87 14.62
CA LEU A 31 -2.86 4.38 15.58
C LEU A 31 -3.91 5.45 15.84
N LEU A 32 -5.16 5.01 16.00
CA LEU A 32 -6.24 5.81 16.54
C LEU A 32 -6.78 5.06 17.76
N ASP A 33 -6.61 5.65 18.93
CA ASP A 33 -6.84 5.01 20.24
C ASP A 33 -6.11 3.66 20.36
N ASN A 34 -6.86 2.56 20.39
CA ASN A 34 -6.34 1.19 20.51
C ASN A 34 -6.43 0.37 19.20
N LYS A 35 -6.62 1.05 18.06
CA LYS A 35 -6.78 0.42 16.74
C LYS A 35 -5.73 0.92 15.75
N ILE A 36 -5.32 0.04 14.84
CA ILE A 36 -4.52 0.41 13.67
C ILE A 36 -5.43 1.08 12.65
N GLU A 37 -5.17 2.36 12.36
CA GLU A 37 -5.97 3.13 11.41
C GLU A 37 -5.38 3.04 10.00
N SER A 38 -4.07 3.19 9.87
CA SER A 38 -3.39 3.18 8.57
C SER A 38 -1.91 2.81 8.68
N TRP A 39 -1.31 2.53 7.53
CA TRP A 39 0.10 2.17 7.39
C TRP A 39 0.80 3.18 6.50
N ARG A 40 1.92 3.73 6.97
CA ARG A 40 2.83 4.49 6.10
C ARG A 40 3.71 3.48 5.38
N MET A 41 3.78 3.60 4.06
CA MET A 41 4.56 2.71 3.21
C MET A 41 5.53 3.53 2.37
N ARG A 42 6.79 3.09 2.32
CA ARG A 42 7.75 3.59 1.34
C ARG A 42 7.57 2.86 0.03
N VAL A 43 7.40 3.61 -1.04
CA VAL A 43 7.21 3.04 -2.37
C VAL A 43 8.55 2.73 -2.99
N ALA A 44 8.68 1.52 -3.54
CA ALA A 44 9.90 1.10 -4.22
C ALA A 44 10.06 1.91 -5.51
N ARG A 45 11.26 2.47 -5.74
CA ARG A 45 11.57 3.24 -6.96
C ARG A 45 11.31 2.43 -8.23
N GLU A 46 11.51 1.13 -8.14
CA GLU A 46 11.39 0.14 -9.22
C GLU A 46 9.96 -0.37 -9.41
N SER A 47 9.02 0.00 -8.54
CA SER A 47 7.61 -0.34 -8.72
C SER A 47 7.01 0.51 -9.85
N ASN A 48 6.12 -0.09 -10.65
CA ASN A 48 5.31 0.63 -11.65
C ASN A 48 4.44 1.75 -11.04
N VAL A 49 4.42 1.86 -9.71
CA VAL A 49 3.63 2.81 -8.93
C VAL A 49 4.40 4.11 -8.64
N SER A 50 5.73 4.10 -8.79
CA SER A 50 6.59 5.25 -8.44
C SER A 50 6.36 6.48 -9.33
N SER A 51 5.94 6.27 -10.58
CA SER A 51 5.63 7.32 -11.55
C SER A 51 4.45 8.21 -11.14
N PHE A 52 3.51 7.68 -10.36
CA PHE A 52 2.28 8.38 -9.96
C PHE A 52 2.44 9.25 -8.71
N LEU A 53 3.52 9.09 -7.97
CA LEU A 53 3.68 9.73 -6.66
C LEU A 53 4.20 11.16 -6.71
N GLY A 54 4.48 11.71 -7.90
CA GLY A 54 4.87 13.13 -8.05
C GLY A 54 6.08 13.54 -7.20
N GLY A 55 7.00 12.61 -6.91
CA GLY A 55 8.15 12.84 -6.03
C GLY A 55 7.92 12.53 -4.55
N ALA A 56 6.72 12.13 -4.13
CA ALA A 56 6.46 11.64 -2.78
C ALA A 56 7.18 10.32 -2.52
N ARG A 57 7.88 10.21 -1.38
CA ARG A 57 8.70 9.05 -1.01
C ARG A 57 7.89 7.88 -0.41
N GLY A 58 6.63 8.12 -0.08
CA GLY A 58 5.76 7.14 0.53
C GLY A 58 4.30 7.60 0.54
N ILE A 59 3.40 6.67 0.84
CA ILE A 59 1.96 6.87 0.91
C ILE A 59 1.42 6.40 2.26
N ILE A 60 0.25 6.89 2.65
CA ILE A 60 -0.52 6.36 3.78
C ILE A 60 -1.67 5.52 3.23
N VAL A 61 -1.69 4.23 3.59
CA VAL A 61 -2.73 3.28 3.17
C VAL A 61 -3.62 2.94 4.37
N PRO A 62 -4.92 3.26 4.31
CA PRO A 62 -5.88 2.87 5.34
C PRO A 62 -5.93 1.36 5.59
N HIS A 63 -6.10 0.93 6.83
CA HIS A 63 -6.09 -0.50 7.20
C HIS A 63 -7.16 -1.32 6.46
N GLN A 64 -8.29 -0.71 6.10
CA GLN A 64 -9.37 -1.35 5.31
C GLN A 64 -8.93 -1.91 3.94
N PHE A 65 -7.83 -1.40 3.38
CA PHE A 65 -7.30 -1.90 2.11
C PHE A 65 -6.32 -3.08 2.28
N VAL A 66 -5.94 -3.43 3.50
CA VAL A 66 -5.10 -4.60 3.77
C VAL A 66 -5.96 -5.85 3.62
N LYS A 67 -5.61 -6.70 2.65
CA LYS A 67 -6.31 -7.95 2.36
C LYS A 67 -5.79 -9.13 3.18
N SER A 68 -4.46 -9.18 3.37
CA SER A 68 -3.85 -10.27 4.14
C SER A 68 -2.50 -9.88 4.72
N VAL A 69 -2.19 -10.46 5.88
CA VAL A 69 -0.90 -10.32 6.57
C VAL A 69 -0.32 -11.70 6.83
N GLY A 70 0.85 -11.97 6.28
CA GLY A 70 1.58 -13.24 6.43
C GLY A 70 3.08 -13.01 6.45
N ASP A 71 3.83 -13.70 5.59
CA ASP A 71 5.25 -13.39 5.36
C ASP A 71 5.43 -12.11 4.53
N VAL A 72 4.38 -11.77 3.77
CA VAL A 72 4.21 -10.50 3.05
C VAL A 72 2.85 -9.89 3.41
N VAL A 73 2.68 -8.61 3.09
CA VAL A 73 1.41 -7.91 3.21
C VAL A 73 0.79 -7.73 1.83
N ILE A 74 -0.50 -8.03 1.69
CA ILE A 74 -1.23 -7.78 0.45
C ILE A 74 -2.22 -6.65 0.67
N ILE A 75 -2.22 -5.67 -0.23
CA ILE A 75 -3.18 -4.56 -0.27
C ILE A 75 -4.03 -4.61 -1.54
N SER A 76 -5.22 -4.01 -1.48
CA SER A 76 -6.02 -3.75 -2.66
C SER A 76 -5.34 -2.72 -3.56
N LYS A 77 -5.29 -2.97 -4.88
CA LYS A 77 -4.85 -1.98 -5.88
C LYS A 77 -5.68 -0.69 -5.83
N ALA A 78 -6.93 -0.74 -5.37
CA ALA A 78 -7.78 0.45 -5.19
C ALA A 78 -7.25 1.44 -4.13
N ALA A 79 -6.30 1.04 -3.28
CA ALA A 79 -5.63 1.94 -2.34
C ALA A 79 -4.61 2.85 -3.02
N ILE A 80 -4.23 2.52 -4.25
CA ILE A 80 -3.21 3.21 -5.01
C ILE A 80 -3.90 4.26 -5.88
N PRO A 81 -3.54 5.55 -5.75
CA PRO A 81 -3.99 6.55 -6.70
C PRO A 81 -3.53 6.15 -8.10
N SER A 82 -4.46 5.81 -8.99
CA SER A 82 -4.16 5.77 -10.42
C SER A 82 -4.01 7.21 -10.88
N ALA A 83 -2.90 7.56 -11.55
CA ALA A 83 -2.98 8.73 -12.42
C ALA A 83 -4.08 8.41 -13.44
N SER A 84 -5.11 9.24 -13.45
CA SER A 84 -6.00 9.35 -14.60
C SER A 84 -5.12 9.60 -15.82
N SER A 85 -4.91 8.56 -16.63
CA SER A 85 -4.77 8.79 -18.06
C SER A 85 -6.13 9.31 -18.51
N GLU A 86 -6.20 10.63 -18.71
CA GLU A 86 -7.04 11.18 -19.76
C GLU A 86 -6.71 10.43 -21.06
N GLU A 87 -7.60 9.55 -21.51
CA GLU A 87 -7.69 8.93 -22.84
C GLU A 87 -8.98 8.07 -22.80
N SER A 88 -10.08 8.27 -23.54
CA SER A 88 -10.40 9.20 -24.63
C SER A 88 -11.93 9.26 -24.76
N ASP A 89 -12.55 10.38 -24.42
CA ASP A 89 -13.88 10.74 -24.96
C ASP A 89 -13.66 11.61 -26.20
N GLU A 90 -13.27 10.99 -27.32
CA GLU A 90 -13.60 11.51 -28.64
C GLU A 90 -14.10 10.33 -29.48
N ILE A 91 -15.41 10.08 -29.32
CA ILE A 91 -16.24 9.60 -30.42
C ILE A 91 -16.47 10.83 -31.31
N ILE A 92 -15.88 10.83 -32.52
CA ILE A 92 -16.44 11.20 -33.84
C ILE A 92 -15.31 11.24 -34.86
#